data_AF-A0A840F6B1-F1
#
_entry.id   AF-A0A840F6B1-F1
#
_cell.length_a   1.000
_cell.length_b   1.000
_cell.length_c   1.000
_cell.angle_alpha   90.00
_cell.angle_beta   90.00
_cell.angle_gamma   90.00
#
_symmetry.space_group_name_H-M   'P 1'
#
loop_
_entity.id
_entity.type
_entity.pdbx_description
1 polymer ?
#
loop_
_entity_poly.entity_id
_entity_poly.type
_entity_poly.pdbx_seq_one_letter_code
_entity_poly.pdbx_strand_id
1 'polypeptide(L)'
;MTQLANTATDNYPLCDGCAAAIVNADMGGFAFDPQISRLVETFVDAAGMLVHTGTNPVPDTVEWDCAACREPQIGDADWVTTL
;
A
#
# COMPACT_ATOMS: atom_id res chain seq x y z
N MET A 1 9.98 3.47 -32.69
CA MET A 1 10.80 3.30 -31.48
C MET A 1 9.95 2.54 -30.49
N THR A 2 10.17 1.23 -30.37
CA THR A 2 9.34 0.36 -29.54
C THR A 2 9.81 0.51 -28.10
N GLN A 3 9.06 1.23 -27.28
CA GLN A 3 9.34 1.36 -25.85
C GLN A 3 9.02 0.02 -25.21
N LEU A 4 10.06 -0.67 -24.73
CA LEU A 4 9.92 -1.86 -23.88
C LEU A 4 9.12 -1.45 -22.65
N ALA A 5 7.91 -2.00 -22.49
CA ALA A 5 7.16 -1.87 -21.26
C ALA A 5 7.99 -2.50 -20.14
N ASN A 6 8.56 -1.67 -19.28
CA ASN A 6 9.07 -2.12 -17.99
C ASN A 6 7.85 -2.55 -17.17
N THR A 7 7.53 -3.83 -17.22
CA THR A 7 6.67 -4.54 -16.26
C THR A 7 7.44 -4.69 -14.94
N ALA A 8 7.87 -3.58 -14.35
CA ALA A 8 8.39 -3.61 -12.99
C ALA A 8 7.17 -3.73 -12.08
N THR A 9 7.06 -4.86 -11.39
CA THR A 9 6.06 -5.05 -10.34
C THR A 9 6.46 -4.16 -9.18
N ASP A 10 5.68 -3.11 -8.91
CA ASP A 10 5.98 -2.19 -7.83
C ASP A 10 5.52 -2.79 -6.51
N ASN A 11 6.45 -2.96 -5.57
CA ASN A 11 6.16 -3.46 -4.23
C ASN A 11 5.99 -2.30 -3.26
N TYR A 12 4.85 -2.25 -2.57
CA TYR A 12 4.52 -1.19 -1.63
C TYR A 12 4.39 -1.75 -0.21
N PRO A 13 5.10 -1.17 0.78
CA PRO A 13 4.88 -1.50 2.19
C PRO A 13 3.64 -0.76 2.69
N LEU A 14 2.66 -1.50 3.21
CA LEU A 14 1.44 -0.96 3.79
C LEU A 14 1.33 -1.32 5.27
N CYS A 15 0.72 -0.43 6.05
CA CYS A 15 0.27 -0.78 7.39
C CYS A 15 -0.92 -1.74 7.32
N ASP A 16 -1.11 -2.54 8.38
CA ASP A 16 -2.18 -3.55 8.49
C ASP A 16 -3.56 -2.98 8.10
N GLY A 17 -3.89 -1.79 8.61
CA GLY A 17 -5.16 -1.13 8.28
C GLY A 17 -5.32 -0.80 6.79
N CYS A 18 -4.27 -0.30 6.13
CA CYS A 18 -4.33 0.01 4.69
C CYS A 18 -4.34 -1.26 3.85
N ALA A 19 -3.54 -2.26 4.21
CA ALA A 19 -3.52 -3.55 3.52
C ALA A 19 -4.90 -4.23 3.59
N ALA A 20 -5.50 -4.30 4.79
CA ALA A 20 -6.83 -4.85 4.98
C ALA A 20 -7.89 -4.07 4.19
N ALA A 21 -7.84 -2.74 4.20
CA ALA A 21 -8.80 -1.91 3.46
C ALA A 21 -8.68 -2.08 1.94
N ILE A 22 -7.47 -2.13 1.41
CA ILE A 22 -7.22 -2.27 -0.03
C ILE A 22 -7.60 -3.67 -0.51
N VAL A 23 -7.14 -4.72 0.20
CA VAL A 23 -7.38 -6.12 -0.21
C VAL A 23 -8.85 -6.50 -0.12
N ASN A 24 -9.57 -6.00 0.90
CA ASN A 24 -11.00 -6.28 1.08
C ASN A 24 -11.91 -5.26 0.39
N ALA A 25 -11.35 -4.20 -0.21
CA ALA A 25 -12.09 -3.03 -0.71
C ALA A 25 -13.05 -2.43 0.33
N ASP A 26 -12.62 -2.39 1.61
CA ASP A 26 -13.40 -1.89 2.74
C ASP A 26 -12.68 -0.74 3.45
N MET A 27 -13.09 0.49 3.16
CA MET A 27 -12.58 1.70 3.79
C MET A 27 -13.27 2.04 5.12
N GLY A 28 -14.19 1.19 5.60
CA GLY A 28 -14.98 1.44 6.82
C GLY A 28 -14.12 1.68 8.06
N GLY A 29 -12.93 1.09 8.12
CA GLY A 29 -11.94 1.32 9.19
C GLY A 29 -11.44 2.78 9.26
N PHE A 30 -11.54 3.54 8.17
CA PHE A 30 -11.13 4.94 8.08
C PHE A 30 -12.30 5.93 8.10
N ALA A 31 -13.54 5.47 8.39
CA ALA A 31 -14.72 6.34 8.39
C ALA A 31 -14.62 7.54 9.36
N PHE A 32 -13.76 7.44 10.37
CA PHE A 32 -13.51 8.50 11.35
C PHE A 32 -12.42 9.50 10.91
N ASP A 33 -11.64 9.18 9.86
CA ASP A 33 -10.62 10.05 9.27
C ASP A 33 -10.78 10.12 7.74
N PRO A 34 -11.54 11.11 7.24
CA PRO A 34 -11.77 11.30 5.82
C PRO A 34 -10.50 11.61 5.02
N GLN A 35 -9.45 12.14 5.66
CA GLN A 35 -8.21 12.46 4.97
C GLN A 35 -7.44 11.18 4.65
N ILE A 36 -7.36 10.25 5.61
CA ILE A 36 -6.75 8.94 5.39
C ILE A 36 -7.49 8.16 4.31
N SER A 37 -8.83 8.09 4.38
CA SER A 37 -9.64 7.40 3.36
C SER A 37 -9.30 7.90 1.95
N ARG A 38 -9.23 9.23 1.77
CA ARG A 38 -8.90 9.84 0.47
C ARG A 38 -7.49 9.53 0.00
N LEU A 39 -6.50 9.47 0.90
CA LEU A 39 -5.13 9.11 0.54
C LEU A 39 -5.05 7.66 0.05
N VAL A 40 -5.72 6.74 0.74
CA VAL A 40 -5.77 5.32 0.35
C VAL A 40 -6.50 5.14 -0.98
N GLU A 41 -7.64 5.81 -1.18
CA GLU A 41 -8.37 5.80 -2.46
C GLU A 41 -7.49 6.33 -3.61
N THR A 42 -6.81 7.46 -3.41
CA THR A 42 -5.91 8.05 -4.42
C THR A 42 -4.74 7.11 -4.75
N PHE A 43 -4.22 6.40 -3.74
CA PHE A 43 -3.18 5.41 -3.93
C PHE A 43 -3.66 4.23 -4.78
N VAL A 44 -4.83 3.67 -4.49
CA VAL A 44 -5.40 2.55 -5.26
C VAL A 44 -5.70 2.98 -6.70
N ASP A 45 -6.27 4.18 -6.90
CA ASP A 45 -6.55 4.71 -8.24
C ASP A 45 -5.28 4.87 -9.09
N ALA A 46 -4.15 5.21 -8.46
CA ALA A 46 -2.88 5.36 -9.14
C ALA A 46 -2.16 4.03 -9.38
N ALA A 47 -2.18 3.12 -8.41
CA ALA A 47 -1.48 1.84 -8.47
C ALA A 47 -2.22 0.78 -9.29
N GLY A 48 -3.55 0.87 -9.38
CA GLY A 48 -4.39 -0.13 -10.04
C GLY A 48 -4.66 -1.35 -9.18
N MET A 49 -4.69 -2.54 -9.79
CA MET A 49 -5.00 -3.77 -9.08
C MET A 49 -3.79 -4.23 -8.26
N LEU A 50 -4.00 -4.42 -6.97
CA LEU A 50 -2.98 -4.79 -5.99
C LEU A 50 -3.30 -6.17 -5.39
N VAL A 51 -2.25 -6.96 -5.14
CA VAL A 51 -2.34 -8.23 -4.43
C VAL A 51 -1.37 -8.28 -3.27
N HIS A 52 -1.80 -8.85 -2.14
CA HIS A 52 -0.92 -9.07 -0.98
C HIS A 52 0.04 -10.22 -1.26
N THR A 53 1.32 -10.00 -1.00
CA THR A 53 2.41 -10.96 -1.30
C THR A 53 3.12 -11.47 -0.05
N GLY A 54 2.95 -10.82 1.10
CA GLY A 54 3.47 -11.29 2.38
C GLY A 54 3.58 -10.20 3.43
N THR A 55 4.02 -10.61 4.62
CA THR A 55 4.25 -9.73 5.76
C THR A 55 5.69 -9.91 6.24
N ASN A 56 6.50 -8.85 6.17
CA ASN A 56 7.92 -8.90 6.54
C ASN A 56 8.49 -7.49 6.80
N PRO A 57 9.67 -7.37 7.47
CA PRO A 57 10.30 -6.08 7.72
C PRO A 57 10.57 -5.29 6.44
N VAL A 58 10.52 -3.96 6.55
CA VAL A 58 11.05 -3.07 5.51
C VAL A 58 12.59 -3.10 5.56
N PRO A 59 13.29 -3.38 4.44
CA PRO A 59 14.74 -3.45 4.44
C PRO A 59 15.40 -2.17 4.95
N ASP A 60 16.52 -2.35 5.64
CA ASP A 60 17.41 -1.27 6.08
C ASP A 60 16.78 -0.23 7.04
N THR A 61 15.57 -0.47 7.56
CA THR A 61 14.93 0.41 8.53
C THR A 61 14.02 -0.33 9.52
N VAL A 62 13.85 0.28 10.71
CA VAL A 62 12.86 -0.14 11.72
C VAL A 62 11.61 0.74 11.66
N GLU A 63 11.77 2.01 11.23
CA GLU A 63 10.71 2.99 11.04
C GLU A 63 10.47 3.23 9.54
N TRP A 64 9.22 3.22 9.10
CA TRP A 64 8.86 3.38 7.69
C TRP A 64 7.49 4.00 7.55
N ASP A 65 7.23 4.66 6.42
CA ASP A 65 5.93 5.27 6.15
C ASP A 65 5.07 4.36 5.28
N CYS A 66 3.81 4.19 5.66
CA CYS A 66 2.84 3.46 4.83
C CYS A 66 2.71 4.12 3.45
N ALA A 67 2.85 3.34 2.38
CA ALA A 67 2.80 3.87 1.02
C ALA A 67 1.44 4.50 0.67
N ALA A 68 0.35 4.01 1.27
CA ALA A 68 -1.00 4.51 1.03
C ALA A 68 -1.36 5.72 1.89
N CYS A 69 -1.39 5.57 3.22
CA CYS A 69 -1.84 6.63 4.13
C CYS A 69 -0.74 7.59 4.58
N ARG A 70 0.54 7.29 4.34
CA ARG A 70 1.72 8.08 4.77
C ARG A 70 1.92 8.17 6.28
N GLU A 71 1.17 7.40 7.07
CA GLU A 71 1.39 7.31 8.51
C GLU A 71 2.68 6.54 8.82
N PRO A 72 3.49 7.02 9.80
CA PRO A 72 4.71 6.34 10.23
C PRO A 72 4.37 5.04 10.96
N GLN A 73 5.13 3.99 10.67
CA GLN A 73 4.97 2.63 11.19
C GLN A 73 6.29 2.12 11.76
N ILE A 74 6.18 1.14 12.64
CA ILE A 74 7.31 0.39 13.21
C ILE A 74 7.02 -1.10 13.06
N GLY A 75 8.04 -1.87 12.66
CA GLY A 75 7.95 -3.33 12.56
C GLY A 75 7.68 -3.82 11.15
N ASP A 76 6.97 -4.94 11.04
CA ASP A 76 6.70 -5.60 9.76
C ASP A 76 5.66 -4.83 8.93
N ALA A 77 5.86 -4.81 7.61
CA ALA A 77 4.91 -4.27 6.66
C ALA A 77 4.15 -5.38 5.95
N ASP A 78 2.90 -5.09 5.59
CA ASP A 78 2.13 -5.89 4.63
C ASP A 78 2.48 -5.43 3.21
N TRP A 79 3.17 -6.30 2.48
CA TRP A 79 3.61 -6.02 1.13
C TRP A 79 2.51 -6.32 0.13
N VAL A 80 2.22 -5.33 -0.70
CA VAL A 80 1.35 -5.50 -1.87
C VAL A 80 2.12 -5.22 -3.15
N THR A 81 1.72 -5.88 -4.23
CA THR A 81 2.33 -5.73 -5.55
C THR A 81 1.28 -5.49 -6.62
N THR A 82 1.64 -4.77 -7.68
CA THR A 82 0.77 -4.58 -8.85
C THR A 82 0.69 -5.85 -9.70
N LEU A 83 -0.43 -6.07 -10.39
CA LEU A 83 -0.58 -7.20 -11.34
C LEU A 83 -0.10 -6.86 -12.75
#